data_AF-A0A1B2EBD0-F1
#
_entry.id   AF-A0A1B2EBD0-F1
#
_cell.length_a   1.000
_cell.length_b   1.000
_cell.length_c   1.000
_cell.angle_alpha   90.00
_cell.angle_beta   90.00
_cell.angle_gamma   90.00
#
_symmetry.space_group_name_H-M   'P 1'
#
loop_
_entity.id
_entity.type
_entity.pdbx_description
1 polymer ?
#
loop_
_entity_poly.entity_id
_entity_poly.type
_entity_poly.pdbx_seq_one_letter_code
_entity_poly.pdbx_strand_id
1 'polypeptide(L)'
;MTQTVTLHPGSVALADWARVYFGAQIALDQDCRAAIEAGAKTIEAIVAKGEPVYGINTGFGKLASVRIGTADLATLQRNIVLSHAAGVGEPLPASVVRLVMALKLASLAQGASGVRWSTIEHLTACLKANLIPVIPGQGSVGASGDLAPLSHMTAALMGVGEFFVDSARVPAESALAKAGLTPLVLGPKEGLALLNGTQVSTALALAGLFEAERVFQAALVTGALATDAAKGSDGPFDERIQKLRRHRGQIEVAASLRALMQGSAIRASHLTNDDRVQDPYCLRCQPQVMGAVLDLLRQAAETLGTEANGVSDNPLVFSETGEVISGGNFHAEPVAFAADMIAMALCEIGSLAERRIAMLVDPALSGLPAFLTPKPGLNSGFMIPQVTAAALVSENKQRAYPASVDSIPTSANQEDHVSMATHGARRLMPMAANVANVIGIELLAAVQSCDFHAPMQSSERLERARALLRAKVAHLDDDRHMAPDMERATSLVVSGTLADAAGGDVLPSVMDEVRA
;
A
#
# COMPACT_ATOMS: atom_id res chain seq x y z
N MET A 1 -19.05 -14.92 0.95
CA MET A 1 -19.73 -13.78 0.32
C MET A 1 -18.74 -12.64 0.33
N THR A 2 -18.36 -12.08 -0.82
CA THR A 2 -17.49 -10.90 -0.85
C THR A 2 -18.21 -9.74 -0.16
N GLN A 3 -17.60 -9.20 0.89
CA GLN A 3 -18.13 -8.04 1.60
C GLN A 3 -18.19 -6.85 0.63
N THR A 4 -19.30 -6.11 0.64
CA THR A 4 -19.44 -4.86 -0.13
C THR A 4 -19.11 -3.68 0.78
N VAL A 5 -18.24 -2.81 0.30
CA VAL A 5 -17.91 -1.51 0.92
C VAL A 5 -18.78 -0.44 0.26
N THR A 6 -19.50 0.32 1.08
CA THR A 6 -20.26 1.50 0.60
C THR A 6 -19.37 2.72 0.75
N LEU A 7 -19.07 3.40 -0.36
CA LEU A 7 -18.34 4.65 -0.37
C LEU A 7 -19.30 5.77 0.01
N HIS A 8 -19.10 6.33 1.20
CA HIS A 8 -19.64 7.63 1.58
C HIS A 8 -18.61 8.70 1.18
N PRO A 9 -18.84 9.48 0.11
CA PRO A 9 -17.84 10.42 -0.39
C PRO A 9 -17.31 11.35 0.71
N GLY A 10 -15.98 11.45 0.81
CA GLY A 10 -15.32 12.28 1.84
C GLY A 10 -15.26 11.68 3.24
N SER A 11 -15.76 10.46 3.46
CA SER A 11 -15.82 9.85 4.81
C SER A 11 -15.60 8.32 4.80
N VAL A 12 -14.84 7.81 3.82
CA VAL A 12 -14.52 6.38 3.73
C VAL A 12 -13.36 6.06 4.69
N ALA A 13 -13.58 5.11 5.59
CA ALA A 13 -12.58 4.67 6.56
C ALA A 13 -11.38 4.00 5.87
N LEU A 14 -10.19 4.10 6.47
CA LEU A 14 -8.98 3.51 5.91
C LEU A 14 -9.06 1.98 5.78
N ALA A 15 -9.66 1.30 6.76
CA ALA A 15 -9.94 -0.13 6.70
C ALA A 15 -10.83 -0.52 5.51
N ASP A 16 -11.73 0.36 5.08
CA ASP A 16 -12.62 0.13 3.94
C ASP A 16 -11.85 0.22 2.62
N TRP A 17 -10.91 1.16 2.50
CA TRP A 17 -9.98 1.21 1.38
C TRP A 17 -9.10 -0.03 1.27
N ALA A 18 -8.64 -0.56 2.42
CA ALA A 18 -7.89 -1.81 2.45
C ALA A 18 -8.74 -3.00 1.98
N ARG A 19 -10.00 -3.09 2.44
CA ARG A 19 -10.94 -4.10 1.95
C ARG A 19 -11.12 -4.01 0.44
N VAL A 20 -11.24 -2.81 -0.12
CA VAL A 20 -11.32 -2.59 -1.58
C VAL A 20 -10.06 -3.09 -2.29
N TYR A 21 -8.87 -2.73 -1.80
CA TYR A 21 -7.59 -3.20 -2.35
C TYR A 21 -7.51 -4.74 -2.36
N PHE A 22 -7.96 -5.40 -1.29
CA PHE A 22 -7.98 -6.86 -1.16
C PHE A 22 -9.20 -7.54 -1.83
N GLY A 23 -10.00 -6.81 -2.61
CA GLY A 23 -11.00 -7.39 -3.50
C GLY A 23 -12.45 -7.32 -3.02
N ALA A 24 -12.75 -6.52 -1.99
CA ALA A 24 -14.13 -6.19 -1.65
C ALA A 24 -14.84 -5.50 -2.82
N GLN A 25 -16.13 -5.78 -2.94
CA GLN A 25 -16.98 -5.09 -3.92
C GLN A 25 -17.30 -3.68 -3.43
N ILE A 26 -17.67 -2.79 -4.35
CA ILE A 26 -17.87 -1.38 -4.07
C ILE A 26 -19.30 -0.99 -4.44
N ALA A 27 -19.95 -0.20 -3.57
CA ALA A 27 -21.18 0.53 -3.86
C ALA A 27 -20.96 2.02 -3.58
N LEU A 28 -21.59 2.91 -4.35
CA LEU A 28 -21.58 4.34 -4.09
C LEU A 28 -22.88 4.74 -3.37
N ASP A 29 -22.75 5.48 -2.27
CA ASP A 29 -23.88 6.07 -1.58
C ASP A 29 -24.63 7.06 -2.48
N GLN A 30 -25.96 6.98 -2.53
CA GLN A 30 -26.76 7.74 -3.49
C GLN A 30 -27.04 9.19 -3.05
N ASP A 31 -26.80 9.54 -1.78
CA ASP A 31 -27.09 10.88 -1.27
C ASP A 31 -26.17 11.95 -1.90
N CYS A 32 -25.05 11.52 -2.50
CA CYS A 32 -24.12 12.40 -3.22
C CYS A 32 -24.67 12.98 -4.53
N ARG A 33 -25.73 12.39 -5.10
CA ARG A 33 -26.24 12.74 -6.43
C ARG A 33 -26.62 14.22 -6.56
N ALA A 34 -27.26 14.78 -5.54
CA ALA A 34 -27.71 16.17 -5.57
C ALA A 34 -26.54 17.16 -5.69
N ALA A 35 -25.44 16.91 -4.98
CA ALA A 35 -24.24 17.76 -5.03
C ALA A 35 -23.57 17.69 -6.41
N ILE A 36 -23.49 16.49 -7.00
CA ILE A 36 -22.91 16.27 -8.34
C ILE A 36 -23.74 17.00 -9.40
N GLU A 37 -25.06 16.84 -9.38
CA GLU A 37 -25.95 17.52 -10.33
C GLU A 37 -25.91 19.05 -10.17
N ALA A 38 -25.75 19.56 -8.95
CA ALA A 38 -25.56 20.99 -8.72
C ALA A 38 -24.26 21.50 -9.36
N GLY A 39 -23.14 20.80 -9.15
CA GLY A 39 -21.86 21.13 -9.78
C GLY A 39 -21.93 21.11 -11.31
N ALA A 40 -22.57 20.08 -11.90
CA ALA A 40 -22.75 19.99 -13.35
C ALA A 40 -23.57 21.17 -13.91
N LYS A 41 -24.67 21.55 -13.23
CA LYS A 41 -25.49 22.71 -13.62
C LYS A 41 -24.72 24.03 -13.56
N THR A 42 -23.82 24.20 -12.58
CA THR A 42 -22.94 25.37 -12.52
C THR A 42 -22.03 25.45 -13.75
N ILE A 43 -21.45 24.33 -14.19
CA ILE A 43 -20.64 24.28 -15.42
C ILE A 43 -21.47 24.63 -16.65
N GLU A 44 -22.68 24.06 -16.78
CA GLU A 44 -23.60 24.38 -17.88
C GLU A 44 -23.93 25.87 -17.93
N ALA A 45 -24.22 26.49 -16.78
CA ALA A 45 -24.52 27.91 -16.69
C ALA A 45 -23.33 28.79 -17.10
N ILE A 46 -22.10 28.41 -16.74
CA ILE A 46 -20.87 29.11 -17.14
C ILE A 46 -20.65 29.01 -18.65
N VAL A 47 -20.78 27.81 -19.21
CA VAL A 47 -20.66 27.59 -20.66
C VAL A 47 -21.68 28.43 -21.42
N ALA A 48 -22.92 28.53 -20.91
CA ALA A 48 -23.98 29.35 -21.51
C ALA A 48 -23.67 30.86 -21.49
N LYS A 49 -23.00 31.37 -20.45
CA LYS A 49 -22.54 32.78 -20.38
C LYS A 49 -21.40 33.08 -21.36
N GLY A 50 -20.60 32.07 -21.68
CA GLY A 50 -19.51 32.17 -22.65
C GLY A 50 -18.24 32.84 -22.13
N GLU A 51 -18.15 33.17 -20.83
CA GLU A 51 -16.93 33.71 -20.21
C GLU A 51 -15.79 32.67 -20.25
N PRO A 52 -14.52 33.08 -20.46
CA PRO A 52 -13.40 32.16 -20.50
C PRO A 52 -13.12 31.58 -19.10
N VAL A 53 -13.19 30.25 -18.97
CA VAL A 53 -12.89 29.53 -17.72
C VAL A 53 -11.98 28.34 -18.02
N TYR A 54 -10.88 28.27 -17.24
CA TYR A 54 -9.84 27.26 -17.41
C TYR A 54 -10.39 25.83 -17.44
N GLY A 55 -10.04 25.07 -18.48
CA GLY A 55 -10.43 23.67 -18.63
C GLY A 55 -11.91 23.43 -18.97
N ILE A 56 -12.72 24.49 -19.06
CA ILE A 56 -14.12 24.43 -19.48
C ILE A 56 -14.25 24.82 -20.94
N ASN A 57 -13.83 26.03 -21.31
CA ASN A 57 -13.90 26.56 -22.68
C ASN A 57 -12.60 27.27 -23.11
N THR A 58 -11.48 26.90 -22.50
CA THR A 58 -10.12 27.31 -22.88
C THR A 58 -9.24 26.10 -23.14
N GLY A 59 -8.05 26.32 -23.72
CA GLY A 59 -6.98 25.30 -23.73
C GLY A 59 -6.42 24.98 -22.34
N PHE A 60 -5.43 24.09 -22.29
CA PHE A 60 -4.82 23.56 -21.06
C PHE A 60 -3.36 23.99 -20.90
N GLY A 61 -2.87 24.05 -19.65
CA GLY A 61 -1.49 24.46 -19.34
C GLY A 61 -1.14 25.82 -19.96
N LYS A 62 -0.06 25.87 -20.74
CA LYS A 62 0.38 27.09 -21.44
C LYS A 62 -0.66 27.66 -22.43
N LEU A 63 -1.64 26.86 -22.86
CA LEU A 63 -2.72 27.27 -23.77
C LEU A 63 -3.98 27.74 -23.04
N ALA A 64 -3.92 27.96 -21.72
CA ALA A 64 -5.05 28.41 -20.89
C ALA A 64 -5.70 29.73 -21.35
N SER A 65 -4.98 30.57 -22.10
CA SER A 65 -5.50 31.85 -22.64
C SER A 65 -6.22 31.72 -23.99
N VAL A 66 -6.23 30.53 -24.61
CA VAL A 66 -6.88 30.30 -25.91
C VAL A 66 -8.31 29.84 -25.71
N ARG A 67 -9.29 30.62 -26.18
CA ARG A 67 -10.72 30.29 -26.11
C ARG A 67 -11.12 29.26 -27.15
N ILE A 68 -11.98 28.32 -26.77
CA ILE A 68 -12.51 27.24 -27.60
C ILE A 68 -14.01 27.44 -27.82
N GLY A 69 -14.47 27.29 -29.06
CA GLY A 69 -15.88 27.41 -29.41
C GLY A 69 -16.71 26.23 -28.87
N THR A 70 -18.00 26.45 -28.62
CA THR A 70 -18.90 25.44 -28.05
C THR A 70 -18.97 24.15 -28.87
N ALA A 71 -18.86 24.25 -30.20
CA ALA A 71 -18.88 23.12 -31.12
C ALA A 71 -17.66 22.18 -30.96
N ASP A 72 -16.54 22.71 -30.47
CA ASP A 72 -15.29 21.96 -30.33
C ASP A 72 -15.08 21.41 -28.92
N LEU A 73 -15.97 21.71 -27.96
CA LEU A 73 -15.78 21.33 -26.56
C LEU A 73 -15.69 19.81 -26.37
N ALA A 74 -16.58 19.02 -26.98
CA ALA A 74 -16.51 17.56 -26.86
C ALA A 74 -15.19 17.01 -27.45
N THR A 75 -14.77 17.55 -28.59
CA THR A 75 -13.49 17.21 -29.24
C THR A 75 -12.30 17.57 -28.36
N LEU A 76 -12.33 18.74 -27.71
CA LEU A 76 -11.31 19.18 -26.76
C LEU A 76 -11.14 18.18 -25.61
N GLN A 77 -12.23 17.74 -25.00
CA GLN A 77 -12.20 16.78 -23.89
C GLN A 77 -11.70 15.40 -24.34
N ARG A 78 -12.04 14.95 -25.55
CA ARG A 78 -11.47 13.73 -26.13
C ARG A 78 -9.97 13.87 -26.37
N ASN A 79 -9.53 14.98 -26.95
CA ASN A 79 -8.14 15.18 -27.34
C ASN A 79 -7.21 15.31 -26.15
N ILE A 80 -7.63 15.95 -25.04
CA ILE A 80 -6.79 16.00 -23.84
C ILE A 80 -6.54 14.59 -23.30
N VAL A 81 -7.57 13.73 -23.22
CA VAL A 81 -7.41 12.35 -22.76
C VAL A 81 -6.41 11.59 -23.63
N LEU A 82 -6.58 11.63 -24.95
CA LEU A 82 -5.71 10.88 -25.86
C LEU A 82 -4.26 11.38 -25.87
N SER A 83 -4.06 12.69 -25.83
CA SER A 83 -2.71 13.28 -25.84
C SER A 83 -1.97 13.07 -24.52
N HIS A 84 -2.71 13.01 -23.39
CA HIS A 84 -2.11 12.83 -22.07
C HIS A 84 -1.97 11.36 -21.68
N ALA A 85 -2.60 10.40 -22.39
CA ALA A 85 -2.39 8.96 -22.24
C ALA A 85 -1.00 8.51 -22.75
N ALA A 86 0.05 9.09 -22.16
CA ALA A 86 1.46 8.96 -22.54
C ALA A 86 2.29 8.23 -21.46
N GLY A 87 1.63 7.50 -20.55
CA GLY A 87 2.30 6.63 -19.59
C GLY A 87 3.00 5.44 -20.24
N VAL A 88 4.05 4.92 -19.59
CA VAL A 88 4.89 3.81 -20.06
C VAL A 88 5.21 2.81 -18.93
N GLY A 89 5.95 1.76 -19.26
CA GLY A 89 6.41 0.74 -18.31
C GLY A 89 5.38 -0.35 -18.03
N GLU A 90 5.73 -1.25 -17.10
CA GLU A 90 4.86 -2.35 -16.70
C GLU A 90 3.51 -1.85 -16.18
N PRO A 91 2.39 -2.50 -16.53
CA PRO A 91 1.08 -2.13 -16.00
C PRO A 91 1.02 -2.20 -14.48
N LEU A 92 0.26 -1.29 -13.89
CA LEU A 92 -0.09 -1.34 -12.48
C LEU A 92 -0.91 -2.61 -12.16
N PRO A 93 -0.74 -3.21 -10.97
CA PRO A 93 -1.54 -4.35 -10.54
C PRO A 93 -3.03 -4.02 -10.55
N ALA A 94 -3.87 -4.99 -10.93
CA ALA A 94 -5.32 -4.79 -11.05
C ALA A 94 -5.98 -4.37 -9.71
N SER A 95 -5.45 -4.83 -8.57
CA SER A 95 -5.89 -4.39 -7.23
C SER A 95 -5.64 -2.90 -6.99
N VAL A 96 -4.49 -2.38 -7.43
CA VAL A 96 -4.17 -0.95 -7.36
C VAL A 96 -5.07 -0.15 -8.29
N VAL A 97 -5.24 -0.58 -9.54
CA VAL A 97 -6.09 0.15 -10.50
C VAL A 97 -7.56 0.19 -10.04
N ARG A 98 -8.07 -0.88 -9.43
CA ARG A 98 -9.39 -0.88 -8.78
C ARG A 98 -9.48 0.20 -7.71
N LEU A 99 -8.45 0.34 -6.87
CA LEU A 99 -8.39 1.37 -5.85
C LEU A 99 -8.30 2.78 -6.47
N VAL A 100 -7.53 2.97 -7.55
CA VAL A 100 -7.49 4.24 -8.32
C VAL A 100 -8.89 4.65 -8.79
N MET A 101 -9.62 3.73 -9.41
CA MET A 101 -10.98 4.00 -9.89
C MET A 101 -11.93 4.33 -8.74
N ALA A 102 -11.82 3.63 -7.61
CA ALA A 102 -12.65 3.86 -6.43
C ALA A 102 -12.38 5.21 -5.77
N LEU A 103 -11.10 5.59 -5.63
CA LEU A 103 -10.69 6.90 -5.11
C LEU A 103 -11.15 8.03 -6.05
N LYS A 104 -11.03 7.84 -7.37
CA LYS A 104 -11.53 8.83 -8.33
C LYS A 104 -13.04 8.98 -8.23
N LEU A 105 -13.77 7.86 -8.14
CA LEU A 105 -15.21 7.87 -7.96
C LEU A 105 -15.61 8.62 -6.69
N ALA A 106 -14.98 8.32 -5.54
CA ALA A 106 -15.29 8.98 -4.27
C ALA A 106 -14.94 10.47 -4.27
N SER A 107 -13.83 10.86 -4.92
CA SER A 107 -13.43 12.26 -5.05
C SER A 107 -14.43 13.06 -5.90
N LEU A 108 -14.78 12.56 -7.09
CA LEU A 108 -15.76 13.21 -7.98
C LEU A 108 -17.16 13.27 -7.35
N ALA A 109 -17.51 12.25 -6.56
CA ALA A 109 -18.82 12.15 -5.93
C ALA A 109 -19.06 13.21 -4.84
N GLN A 110 -18.04 13.95 -4.39
CA GLN A 110 -18.24 15.10 -3.50
C GLN A 110 -18.89 16.31 -4.20
N GLY A 111 -19.04 16.28 -5.54
CA GLY A 111 -19.79 17.27 -6.31
C GLY A 111 -19.04 18.56 -6.65
N ALA A 112 -17.81 18.73 -6.15
CA ALA A 112 -16.97 19.90 -6.41
C ALA A 112 -16.21 19.85 -7.76
N SER A 113 -16.33 18.78 -8.53
CA SER A 113 -15.60 18.59 -9.79
C SER A 113 -16.41 18.96 -11.05
N GLY A 114 -17.72 19.21 -10.92
CA GLY A 114 -18.57 19.62 -12.05
C GLY A 114 -18.79 18.56 -13.13
N VAL A 115 -18.62 17.28 -12.81
CA VAL A 115 -18.92 16.16 -13.72
C VAL A 115 -20.41 15.84 -13.71
N ARG A 116 -20.92 15.23 -14.79
CA ARG A 116 -22.30 14.77 -14.87
C ARG A 116 -22.49 13.47 -14.09
N TRP A 117 -23.71 13.26 -13.59
CA TRP A 117 -24.09 12.01 -12.95
C TRP A 117 -23.85 10.78 -13.85
N SER A 118 -24.08 10.90 -15.16
CA SER A 118 -23.83 9.81 -16.12
C SER A 118 -22.37 9.33 -16.13
N THR A 119 -21.42 10.23 -15.83
CA THR A 119 -20.00 9.88 -15.72
C THR A 119 -19.75 9.05 -14.46
N ILE A 120 -20.36 9.43 -13.34
CA ILE A 120 -20.33 8.68 -12.07
C ILE A 120 -20.96 7.29 -12.24
N GLU A 121 -22.11 7.21 -12.91
CA GLU A 121 -22.77 5.94 -13.23
C GLU A 121 -21.89 5.03 -14.09
N HIS A 122 -21.21 5.60 -15.09
CA HIS A 122 -20.33 4.84 -15.97
C HIS A 122 -19.12 4.26 -15.23
N LEU A 123 -18.43 5.06 -14.40
CA LEU A 123 -17.33 4.58 -13.56
C LEU A 123 -17.81 3.48 -12.59
N THR A 124 -18.96 3.69 -11.95
CA THR A 124 -19.57 2.73 -11.01
C THR A 124 -19.91 1.41 -11.73
N ALA A 125 -20.46 1.48 -12.94
CA ALA A 125 -20.80 0.31 -13.73
C ALA A 125 -19.55 -0.48 -14.16
N CYS A 126 -18.46 0.20 -14.55
CA CYS A 126 -17.20 -0.46 -14.86
C CYS A 126 -16.60 -1.17 -13.65
N LEU A 127 -16.59 -0.52 -12.47
CA LEU A 127 -16.15 -1.14 -11.22
C LEU A 127 -16.97 -2.38 -10.87
N LYS A 128 -18.31 -2.29 -10.98
CA LYS A 128 -19.24 -3.41 -10.73
C LYS A 128 -19.03 -4.57 -11.70
N ALA A 129 -18.68 -4.28 -12.96
CA ALA A 129 -18.36 -5.27 -13.98
C ALA A 129 -16.91 -5.80 -13.89
N ASN A 130 -16.12 -5.35 -12.90
CA ASN A 130 -14.70 -5.66 -12.77
C ASN A 130 -13.89 -5.34 -14.04
N LEU A 131 -14.28 -4.29 -14.76
CA LEU A 131 -13.53 -3.77 -15.90
C LEU A 131 -12.41 -2.88 -15.38
N ILE A 132 -11.20 -3.44 -15.28
CA ILE A 132 -10.00 -2.77 -14.73
C ILE A 132 -9.09 -2.28 -15.87
N PRO A 133 -8.94 -0.97 -16.11
CA PRO A 133 -8.11 -0.46 -17.20
C PRO A 133 -6.65 -0.92 -17.11
N VAL A 134 -6.01 -1.12 -18.26
CA VAL A 134 -4.56 -1.32 -18.32
C VAL A 134 -3.89 0.04 -18.20
N ILE A 135 -3.33 0.34 -17.01
CA ILE A 135 -2.64 1.61 -16.73
C ILE A 135 -1.14 1.34 -16.63
N PRO A 136 -0.29 1.94 -17.49
CA PRO A 136 1.17 1.87 -17.33
C PRO A 136 1.63 2.53 -16.03
N GLY A 137 2.60 1.93 -15.34
CA GLY A 137 3.03 2.37 -14.01
C GLY A 137 3.95 3.60 -13.96
N GLN A 138 4.40 4.15 -15.10
CA GLN A 138 5.33 5.28 -15.14
C GLN A 138 4.79 6.42 -16.02
N GLY A 139 5.18 7.66 -15.71
CA GLY A 139 4.85 8.85 -16.50
C GLY A 139 4.21 9.99 -15.71
N SER A 140 3.80 9.76 -14.45
CA SER A 140 3.34 10.83 -13.55
C SER A 140 4.49 11.38 -12.72
N VAL A 141 4.49 12.70 -12.54
CA VAL A 141 5.35 13.46 -11.63
C VAL A 141 4.60 14.00 -10.40
N GLY A 142 3.30 13.71 -10.27
CA GLY A 142 2.47 14.22 -9.16
C GLY A 142 2.38 15.75 -9.12
N ALA A 143 2.38 16.40 -10.28
CA ALA A 143 2.41 17.85 -10.48
C ALA A 143 0.99 18.41 -10.59
N SER A 144 0.41 18.47 -11.80
CA SER A 144 -1.04 18.67 -12.00
C SER A 144 -1.80 17.35 -11.80
N GLY A 145 -1.50 16.65 -10.71
CA GLY A 145 -1.98 15.31 -10.45
C GLY A 145 -1.37 14.25 -11.37
N ASP A 146 -1.97 13.07 -11.35
CA ASP A 146 -1.50 11.87 -12.01
C ASP A 146 -1.98 11.78 -13.47
N LEU A 147 -1.71 12.84 -14.23
CA LEU A 147 -2.26 13.08 -15.57
C LEU A 147 -2.13 11.85 -16.49
N ALA A 148 -0.91 11.34 -16.68
CA ALA A 148 -0.66 10.26 -17.62
C ALA A 148 -1.40 8.95 -17.28
N PRO A 149 -1.29 8.40 -16.06
CA PRO A 149 -2.00 7.18 -15.70
C PRO A 149 -3.54 7.38 -15.61
N LEU A 150 -4.04 8.53 -15.13
CA LEU A 150 -5.48 8.82 -15.14
C LEU A 150 -6.04 9.03 -16.56
N SER A 151 -5.21 9.47 -17.50
CA SER A 151 -5.56 9.53 -18.92
C SER A 151 -5.75 8.14 -19.52
N HIS A 152 -4.88 7.18 -19.19
CA HIS A 152 -5.03 5.79 -19.62
C HIS A 152 -6.31 5.15 -19.05
N MET A 153 -6.61 5.39 -17.78
CA MET A 153 -7.89 4.99 -17.17
C MET A 153 -9.07 5.57 -17.96
N THR A 154 -9.05 6.88 -18.21
CA THR A 154 -10.14 7.60 -18.87
C THR A 154 -10.30 7.19 -20.34
N ALA A 155 -9.19 6.96 -21.05
CA ALA A 155 -9.19 6.44 -22.40
C ALA A 155 -9.94 5.11 -22.48
N ALA A 156 -9.70 4.20 -21.53
CA ALA A 156 -10.38 2.90 -21.48
C ALA A 156 -11.90 3.06 -21.27
N LEU A 157 -12.33 3.97 -20.39
CA LEU A 157 -13.76 4.31 -20.22
C LEU A 157 -14.40 4.87 -21.51
N MET A 158 -13.61 5.58 -22.33
CA MET A 158 -14.01 6.07 -23.65
C MET A 158 -13.88 5.02 -24.77
N GLY A 159 -13.60 3.76 -24.44
CA GLY A 159 -13.45 2.67 -25.41
C GLY A 159 -12.10 2.63 -26.13
N VAL A 160 -11.09 3.37 -25.67
CA VAL A 160 -9.74 3.42 -26.25
C VAL A 160 -8.73 2.75 -25.32
N GLY A 161 -7.83 1.91 -25.86
CA GLY A 161 -6.87 1.16 -25.03
C GLY A 161 -7.43 -0.19 -24.63
N GLU A 162 -7.14 -0.64 -23.40
CA GLU A 162 -7.40 -2.01 -22.96
C GLU A 162 -7.93 -2.08 -21.51
N PHE A 163 -8.69 -3.14 -21.20
CA PHE A 163 -8.98 -3.58 -19.84
C PHE A 163 -8.33 -4.94 -19.57
N PHE A 164 -8.05 -5.23 -18.31
CA PHE A 164 -7.85 -6.58 -17.82
C PHE A 164 -9.19 -7.27 -17.62
N VAL A 165 -9.39 -8.41 -18.28
CA VAL A 165 -10.53 -9.32 -18.11
C VAL A 165 -9.97 -10.73 -17.94
N ASP A 166 -10.23 -11.37 -16.80
CA ASP A 166 -9.69 -12.70 -16.44
C ASP A 166 -8.17 -12.80 -16.66
N SER A 167 -7.43 -11.77 -16.22
CA SER A 167 -5.97 -11.62 -16.38
C SER A 167 -5.46 -11.45 -17.82
N ALA A 168 -6.34 -11.45 -18.83
CA ALA A 168 -5.99 -11.13 -20.22
C ALA A 168 -6.26 -9.66 -20.54
N ARG A 169 -5.47 -9.08 -21.44
CA ARG A 169 -5.75 -7.74 -21.98
C ARG A 169 -6.76 -7.84 -23.11
N VAL A 170 -7.80 -7.02 -23.05
CA VAL A 170 -8.90 -7.01 -24.02
C VAL A 170 -9.11 -5.57 -24.49
N PRO A 171 -9.30 -5.32 -25.80
CA PRO A 171 -9.60 -3.99 -26.32
C PRO A 171 -10.80 -3.36 -25.61
N ALA A 172 -10.67 -2.08 -25.24
CA ALA A 172 -11.61 -1.40 -24.37
C ALA A 172 -13.05 -1.37 -24.91
N GLU A 173 -13.22 -1.07 -26.19
CA GLU A 173 -14.52 -1.12 -26.88
C GLU A 173 -15.18 -2.51 -26.78
N SER A 174 -14.40 -3.59 -26.97
CA SER A 174 -14.93 -4.96 -26.88
C SER A 174 -15.33 -5.32 -25.46
N ALA A 175 -14.52 -4.92 -24.47
CA ALA A 175 -14.77 -5.21 -23.06
C ALA A 175 -16.05 -4.48 -22.57
N LEU A 176 -16.20 -3.19 -22.91
CA LEU A 176 -17.39 -2.41 -22.60
C LEU A 176 -18.65 -3.02 -23.23
N ALA A 177 -18.60 -3.34 -24.53
CA ALA A 177 -19.72 -3.95 -25.24
C ALA A 177 -20.14 -5.30 -24.62
N LYS A 178 -19.18 -6.16 -24.25
CA LYS A 178 -19.46 -7.43 -23.55
C LYS A 178 -20.12 -7.23 -22.18
N ALA A 179 -19.81 -6.14 -21.49
CA ALA A 179 -20.43 -5.77 -20.22
C ALA A 179 -21.77 -5.02 -20.40
N GLY A 180 -22.24 -4.82 -21.63
CA GLY A 180 -23.47 -4.07 -21.92
C GLY A 180 -23.31 -2.55 -21.72
N LEU A 181 -22.09 -2.03 -21.75
CA LEU A 181 -21.77 -0.61 -21.58
C LEU A 181 -21.39 0.01 -22.92
N THR A 182 -21.81 1.26 -23.13
CA THR A 182 -21.37 2.08 -24.27
C THR A 182 -20.20 2.98 -23.85
N PRO A 183 -19.23 3.26 -24.74
CA PRO A 183 -18.14 4.18 -24.47
C PRO A 183 -18.59 5.54 -23.90
N LEU A 184 -17.89 6.02 -22.88
CA LEU A 184 -18.17 7.31 -22.26
C LEU A 184 -17.89 8.46 -23.23
N VAL A 185 -18.87 9.36 -23.39
CA VAL A 185 -18.73 10.62 -24.13
C VAL A 185 -18.61 11.76 -23.14
N LEU A 186 -17.49 12.47 -23.14
CA LEU A 186 -17.19 13.53 -22.17
C LEU A 186 -17.86 14.87 -22.54
N GLY A 187 -18.42 15.53 -21.52
CA GLY A 187 -18.92 16.89 -21.56
C GLY A 187 -17.88 17.91 -21.08
N PRO A 188 -18.21 19.22 -21.08
CA PRO A 188 -17.30 20.28 -20.63
C PRO A 188 -16.69 19.97 -19.25
N LYS A 189 -15.40 20.27 -19.07
CA LYS A 189 -14.58 19.99 -17.86
C LYS A 189 -14.31 18.51 -17.56
N GLU A 190 -15.13 17.55 -18.01
CA GLU A 190 -15.03 16.17 -17.54
C GLU A 190 -13.70 15.48 -17.86
N GLY A 191 -13.07 15.82 -19.00
CA GLY A 191 -11.73 15.33 -19.33
C GLY A 191 -10.72 15.77 -18.27
N LEU A 192 -10.72 17.05 -17.89
CA LEU A 192 -9.82 17.55 -16.86
C LEU A 192 -10.15 16.98 -15.48
N ALA A 193 -11.43 16.89 -15.10
CA ALA A 193 -11.84 16.33 -13.80
C ALA A 193 -11.39 14.86 -13.62
N LEU A 194 -11.41 14.07 -14.70
CA LEU A 194 -10.96 12.68 -14.69
C LEU A 194 -9.43 12.56 -14.68
N LEU A 195 -8.72 13.43 -15.39
CA LEU A 195 -7.26 13.42 -15.51
C LEU A 195 -6.51 14.03 -14.32
N ASN A 196 -7.10 15.05 -13.70
CA ASN A 196 -6.46 15.88 -12.69
C ASN A 196 -6.78 15.32 -11.30
N GLY A 197 -5.76 15.16 -10.46
CA GLY A 197 -5.88 14.62 -9.10
C GLY A 197 -4.86 13.56 -8.74
N THR A 198 -4.82 13.17 -7.47
CA THR A 198 -3.72 12.43 -6.85
C THR A 198 -4.01 10.94 -6.67
N GLN A 199 -5.03 10.41 -7.35
CA GLN A 199 -5.58 9.08 -7.05
C GLN A 199 -4.62 7.92 -7.35
N VAL A 200 -3.72 8.04 -8.31
CA VAL A 200 -2.76 6.97 -8.65
C VAL A 200 -1.64 6.94 -7.63
N SER A 201 -1.09 8.12 -7.30
CA SER A 201 -0.12 8.30 -6.23
C SER A 201 -0.67 7.79 -4.90
N THR A 202 -1.90 8.19 -4.55
CA THR A 202 -2.58 7.80 -3.31
C THR A 202 -2.87 6.29 -3.28
N ALA A 203 -3.39 5.70 -4.37
CA ALA A 203 -3.65 4.26 -4.42
C ALA A 203 -2.38 3.43 -4.26
N LEU A 204 -1.26 3.84 -4.88
CA LEU A 204 0.02 3.17 -4.73
C LEU A 204 0.57 3.28 -3.32
N ALA A 205 0.46 4.46 -2.70
CA ALA A 205 0.92 4.69 -1.34
C ALA A 205 0.08 3.89 -0.32
N LEU A 206 -1.25 3.88 -0.49
CA LEU A 206 -2.16 3.05 0.30
C LEU A 206 -1.88 1.56 0.12
N ALA A 207 -1.69 1.07 -1.11
CA ALA A 207 -1.30 -0.32 -1.35
C ALA A 207 0.01 -0.66 -0.64
N GLY A 208 1.02 0.23 -0.72
CA GLY A 208 2.26 0.11 0.03
C GLY A 208 2.06 0.05 1.55
N LEU A 209 1.17 0.90 2.10
CA LEU A 209 0.81 0.92 3.52
C LEU A 209 0.14 -0.39 3.96
N PHE A 210 -0.82 -0.90 3.19
CA PHE A 210 -1.56 -2.12 3.52
C PHE A 210 -0.64 -3.35 3.50
N GLU A 211 0.25 -3.44 2.51
CA GLU A 211 1.28 -4.49 2.49
C GLU A 211 2.31 -4.30 3.62
N ALA A 212 2.66 -3.05 3.96
CA ALA A 212 3.56 -2.75 5.08
C ALA A 212 2.97 -3.20 6.43
N GLU A 213 1.67 -3.03 6.67
CA GLU A 213 1.02 -3.53 7.89
C GLU A 213 1.08 -5.07 7.95
N ARG A 214 0.81 -5.77 6.85
CA ARG A 214 0.90 -7.24 6.80
C ARG A 214 2.29 -7.75 7.16
N VAL A 215 3.34 -7.17 6.55
CA VAL A 215 4.71 -7.58 6.86
C VAL A 215 5.13 -7.17 8.27
N PHE A 216 4.64 -6.04 8.77
CA PHE A 216 4.89 -5.58 10.14
C PHE A 216 4.30 -6.54 11.18
N GLN A 217 3.02 -6.92 11.02
CA GLN A 217 2.35 -7.88 11.92
C GLN A 217 3.02 -9.25 11.88
N ALA A 218 3.36 -9.74 10.69
CA ALA A 218 4.12 -10.98 10.52
C ALA A 218 5.51 -10.88 11.19
N ALA A 219 6.20 -9.74 11.09
CA ALA A 219 7.49 -9.52 11.73
C ALA A 219 7.44 -9.51 13.26
N LEU A 220 6.30 -9.14 13.87
CA LEU A 220 6.10 -9.29 15.32
C LEU A 220 5.99 -10.77 15.71
N VAL A 221 5.30 -11.57 14.90
CA VAL A 221 5.18 -13.02 15.11
C VAL A 221 6.55 -13.71 14.94
N THR A 222 7.26 -13.44 13.85
CA THR A 222 8.58 -14.05 13.61
C THR A 222 9.64 -13.53 14.56
N GLY A 223 9.57 -12.26 14.97
CA GLY A 223 10.44 -11.70 16.00
C GLY A 223 10.22 -12.34 17.38
N ALA A 224 8.96 -12.60 17.76
CA ALA A 224 8.64 -13.37 18.96
C ALA A 224 9.16 -14.82 18.86
N LEU A 225 8.98 -15.49 17.71
CA LEU A 225 9.55 -16.83 17.45
C LEU A 225 11.08 -16.83 17.55
N ALA A 226 11.76 -15.85 16.95
CA ALA A 226 13.22 -15.74 17.00
C ALA A 226 13.72 -15.48 18.43
N THR A 227 13.01 -14.65 19.19
CA THR A 227 13.29 -14.41 20.62
C THR A 227 13.14 -15.69 21.42
N ASP A 228 12.03 -16.39 21.23
CA ASP A 228 11.74 -17.66 21.89
C ASP A 228 12.76 -18.74 21.55
N ALA A 229 13.05 -18.92 20.26
CA ALA A 229 14.00 -19.89 19.75
C ALA A 229 15.43 -19.67 20.25
N ALA A 230 15.84 -18.41 20.44
CA ALA A 230 17.13 -18.06 21.03
C ALA A 230 17.14 -18.19 22.56
N LYS A 231 16.03 -18.64 23.19
CA LYS A 231 15.84 -18.59 24.65
C LYS A 231 16.10 -17.18 25.19
N GLY A 232 15.70 -16.15 24.46
CA GLY A 232 15.92 -14.76 24.81
C GLY A 232 15.02 -14.29 25.96
N SER A 233 15.43 -13.21 26.61
CA SER A 233 14.67 -12.59 27.70
C SER A 233 13.50 -11.77 27.16
N ASP A 234 12.34 -11.88 27.82
CA ASP A 234 11.19 -10.99 27.64
C ASP A 234 11.21 -9.79 28.62
N GLY A 235 12.21 -9.72 29.51
CA GLY A 235 12.43 -8.59 30.40
C GLY A 235 12.50 -7.24 29.68
N PRO A 236 13.17 -7.12 28.50
CA PRO A 236 13.13 -5.90 27.70
C PRO A 236 11.75 -5.44 27.26
N PHE A 237 10.76 -6.33 27.28
CA PHE A 237 9.40 -6.05 26.88
C PHE A 237 8.54 -5.62 28.06
N ASP A 238 9.08 -5.54 29.29
CA ASP A 238 8.33 -5.12 30.50
C ASP A 238 7.61 -3.78 30.29
N GLU A 239 6.35 -3.72 30.70
CA GLU A 239 5.48 -2.56 30.51
C GLU A 239 6.04 -1.30 31.19
N ARG A 240 6.72 -1.44 32.33
CA ARG A 240 7.30 -0.31 33.08
C ARG A 240 8.41 0.36 32.28
N ILE A 241 9.24 -0.42 31.58
CA ILE A 241 10.29 0.11 30.69
C ILE A 241 9.64 0.96 29.59
N GLN A 242 8.57 0.46 28.97
CA GLN A 242 7.94 1.15 27.86
C GLN A 242 7.21 2.42 28.33
N LYS A 243 6.48 2.36 29.45
CA LYS A 243 5.77 3.50 30.04
C LYS A 243 6.73 4.63 30.45
N LEU A 244 7.95 4.31 30.88
CA LEU A 244 8.97 5.33 31.18
C LEU A 244 9.43 6.09 29.93
N ARG A 245 9.51 5.42 28.76
CA ARG A 245 9.93 6.05 27.49
C ARG A 245 8.79 6.72 26.71
N ARG A 246 7.53 6.31 26.92
CA ARG A 246 6.28 6.98 26.48
C ARG A 246 5.91 6.93 25.00
N HIS A 247 6.68 6.31 24.12
CA HIS A 247 6.26 6.14 22.73
C HIS A 247 5.10 5.13 22.65
N ARG A 248 4.01 5.53 22.00
CA ARG A 248 2.79 4.73 21.90
C ARG A 248 3.05 3.42 21.16
N GLY A 249 3.64 3.48 19.97
CA GLY A 249 3.95 2.28 19.20
C GLY A 249 4.88 1.32 19.94
N GLN A 250 5.86 1.85 20.69
CA GLN A 250 6.75 1.03 21.52
C GLN A 250 6.01 0.28 22.63
N ILE A 251 5.06 0.94 23.31
CA ILE A 251 4.25 0.34 24.37
C ILE A 251 3.41 -0.81 23.81
N GLU A 252 2.74 -0.59 22.68
CA GLU A 252 1.85 -1.56 22.04
C GLU A 252 2.61 -2.75 21.44
N VAL A 253 3.74 -2.50 20.76
CA VAL A 253 4.61 -3.56 20.25
C VAL A 253 5.13 -4.43 21.39
N ALA A 254 5.59 -3.84 22.50
CA ALA A 254 6.03 -4.64 23.64
C ALA A 254 4.89 -5.47 24.22
N ALA A 255 3.67 -4.92 24.31
CA ALA A 255 2.50 -5.66 24.78
C ALA A 255 2.21 -6.86 23.88
N SER A 256 2.32 -6.68 22.56
CA SER A 256 2.14 -7.74 21.56
C SER A 256 3.18 -8.85 21.72
N LEU A 257 4.46 -8.49 21.81
CA LEU A 257 5.55 -9.46 21.99
C LEU A 257 5.41 -10.25 23.31
N ARG A 258 5.01 -9.59 24.40
CA ARG A 258 4.71 -10.27 25.68
C ARG A 258 3.56 -11.25 25.54
N ALA A 259 2.45 -10.83 24.89
CA ALA A 259 1.28 -11.67 24.70
C ALA A 259 1.58 -12.88 23.80
N LEU A 260 2.37 -12.68 22.75
CA LEU A 260 2.80 -13.75 21.85
C LEU A 260 3.64 -14.81 22.59
N MET A 261 4.56 -14.42 23.48
CA MET A 261 5.45 -15.37 24.18
C MET A 261 4.92 -15.86 25.55
N GLN A 262 3.70 -15.50 25.90
CA GLN A 262 3.13 -15.85 27.20
C GLN A 262 3.00 -17.37 27.36
N GLY A 263 3.61 -17.92 28.42
CA GLY A 263 3.54 -19.36 28.72
C GLY A 263 4.51 -20.25 27.93
N SER A 264 5.46 -19.68 27.18
CA SER A 264 6.47 -20.50 26.49
C SER A 264 7.42 -21.21 27.47
N ALA A 265 7.55 -22.54 27.32
CA ALA A 265 8.53 -23.32 28.08
C ALA A 265 9.96 -23.12 27.54
N ILE A 266 10.12 -22.91 26.23
CA ILE A 266 11.43 -22.61 25.62
C ILE A 266 11.97 -21.31 26.22
N ARG A 267 11.20 -20.21 26.16
CA ARG A 267 11.60 -18.97 26.81
C ARG A 267 11.82 -19.18 28.30
N ALA A 268 10.92 -19.84 29.03
CA ALA A 268 11.08 -20.03 30.48
C ALA A 268 12.38 -20.75 30.86
N SER A 269 12.93 -21.60 29.98
CA SER A 269 14.19 -22.32 30.23
C SER A 269 15.41 -21.41 30.46
N HIS A 270 15.39 -20.15 30.00
CA HIS A 270 16.49 -19.20 30.20
C HIS A 270 16.55 -18.63 31.62
N LEU A 271 15.48 -18.77 32.42
CA LEU A 271 15.42 -18.15 33.76
C LEU A 271 16.36 -18.82 34.77
N THR A 272 16.91 -19.99 34.44
CA THR A 272 17.79 -20.78 35.32
C THR A 272 19.03 -21.20 34.56
N ASN A 273 20.22 -21.01 35.16
CA ASN A 273 21.52 -21.40 34.59
C ASN A 273 21.78 -20.82 33.19
N ASP A 274 21.44 -19.54 32.99
CA ASP A 274 21.81 -18.79 31.79
C ASP A 274 22.88 -17.74 32.14
N ASP A 275 24.09 -17.92 31.60
CA ASP A 275 25.22 -17.02 31.85
C ASP A 275 25.13 -15.71 31.03
N ARG A 276 24.16 -15.59 30.12
CA ARG A 276 23.97 -14.40 29.29
C ARG A 276 23.41 -13.25 30.13
N VAL A 277 24.12 -12.13 30.11
CA VAL A 277 23.72 -10.92 30.84
C VAL A 277 22.69 -10.10 30.04
N GLN A 278 22.82 -10.06 28.71
CA GLN A 278 21.93 -9.30 27.83
C GLN A 278 21.82 -9.96 26.46
N ASP A 279 20.61 -9.95 25.90
CA ASP A 279 20.39 -10.31 24.50
C ASP A 279 20.95 -9.25 23.53
N PRO A 280 21.32 -9.68 22.30
CA PRO A 280 21.59 -8.77 21.20
C PRO A 280 20.45 -7.80 20.92
N TYR A 281 20.77 -6.63 20.36
CA TYR A 281 19.78 -5.58 20.09
C TYR A 281 18.67 -6.02 19.12
N CYS A 282 18.94 -6.95 18.20
CA CYS A 282 17.92 -7.44 17.28
C CYS A 282 16.76 -8.16 18.00
N LEU A 283 16.98 -8.68 19.22
CA LEU A 283 15.92 -9.20 20.09
C LEU A 283 15.46 -8.14 21.10
N ARG A 284 16.41 -7.53 21.81
CA ARG A 284 16.12 -6.65 22.94
C ARG A 284 15.47 -5.33 22.55
N CYS A 285 15.84 -4.77 21.40
CA CYS A 285 15.37 -3.48 20.94
C CYS A 285 14.13 -3.56 20.02
N GLN A 286 13.48 -4.73 19.94
CA GLN A 286 12.28 -4.91 19.11
C GLN A 286 11.17 -3.89 19.44
N PRO A 287 10.78 -3.65 20.72
CA PRO A 287 9.80 -2.62 21.04
C PRO A 287 10.16 -1.24 20.49
N GLN A 288 11.43 -0.86 20.58
CA GLN A 288 11.90 0.46 20.24
C GLN A 288 11.91 0.68 18.73
N VAL A 289 12.44 -0.29 17.97
CA VAL A 289 12.56 -0.19 16.51
C VAL A 289 11.20 -0.41 15.85
N MET A 290 10.53 -1.52 16.17
CA MET A 290 9.22 -1.82 15.58
C MET A 290 8.13 -0.85 16.09
N GLY A 291 8.27 -0.31 17.31
CA GLY A 291 7.39 0.74 17.80
C GLY A 291 7.53 2.05 17.04
N ALA A 292 8.76 2.44 16.69
CA ALA A 292 9.00 3.61 15.84
C ALA A 292 8.44 3.41 14.42
N VAL A 293 8.59 2.19 13.87
CA VAL A 293 7.96 1.80 12.60
C VAL A 293 6.44 1.95 12.67
N LEU A 294 5.79 1.44 13.72
CA LEU A 294 4.35 1.53 13.89
C LEU A 294 3.86 2.98 13.96
N ASP A 295 4.54 3.83 14.75
CA ASP A 295 4.20 5.25 14.85
C ASP A 295 4.40 5.98 13.51
N LEU A 296 5.42 5.61 12.72
CA LEU A 296 5.67 6.17 11.39
C LEU A 296 4.62 5.75 10.36
N LEU A 297 4.22 4.47 10.36
CA LEU A 297 3.15 3.98 9.49
C LEU A 297 1.80 4.65 9.81
N ARG A 298 1.52 4.93 11.09
CA ARG A 298 0.31 5.68 11.50
C ARG A 298 0.28 7.12 10.99
N GLN A 299 1.42 7.81 11.00
CA GLN A 299 1.51 9.16 10.43
C GLN A 299 1.22 9.15 8.92
N ALA A 300 1.80 8.18 8.20
CA ALA A 300 1.51 7.99 6.78
C ALA A 300 0.03 7.64 6.56
N ALA A 301 -0.55 6.77 7.40
CA ALA A 301 -1.95 6.37 7.33
C ALA A 301 -2.93 7.53 7.54
N GLU A 302 -2.68 8.41 8.51
CA GLU A 302 -3.49 9.61 8.76
C GLU A 302 -3.46 10.56 7.55
N THR A 303 -2.26 10.79 7.00
CA THR A 303 -2.05 11.61 5.81
C THR A 303 -2.79 11.04 4.60
N LEU A 304 -2.62 9.74 4.33
CA LEU A 304 -3.25 9.07 3.19
C LEU A 304 -4.76 8.89 3.37
N GLY A 305 -5.24 8.70 4.61
CA GLY A 305 -6.68 8.66 4.92
C GLY A 305 -7.36 10.00 4.63
N THR A 306 -6.67 11.10 4.93
CA THR A 306 -7.12 12.46 4.57
C THR A 306 -7.15 12.64 3.05
N GLU A 307 -6.06 12.31 2.37
CA GLU A 307 -5.96 12.46 0.90
C GLU A 307 -6.99 11.59 0.15
N ALA A 308 -7.20 10.35 0.60
CA ALA A 308 -8.16 9.42 0.00
C ALA A 308 -9.62 9.92 0.04
N ASN A 309 -9.91 10.84 0.96
CA ASN A 309 -11.21 11.47 1.13
C ASN A 309 -11.23 12.93 0.63
N GLY A 310 -10.16 13.42 -0.01
CA GLY A 310 -10.06 14.77 -0.54
C GLY A 310 -10.62 14.95 -1.96
N VAL A 311 -10.85 16.22 -2.32
CA VAL A 311 -11.09 16.64 -3.71
C VAL A 311 -9.81 17.24 -4.28
N SER A 312 -9.25 16.57 -5.28
CA SER A 312 -7.92 16.85 -5.80
C SER A 312 -7.89 17.32 -7.26
N ASP A 313 -9.03 17.43 -7.94
CA ASP A 313 -9.07 17.96 -9.32
C ASP A 313 -9.08 19.50 -9.32
N ASN A 314 -8.92 20.09 -10.50
CA ASN A 314 -8.93 21.55 -10.69
C ASN A 314 -9.50 21.93 -12.06
N PRO A 315 -10.18 23.08 -12.20
CA PRO A 315 -10.63 23.97 -11.11
C PRO A 315 -11.77 23.36 -10.30
N LEU A 316 -11.99 23.87 -9.08
CA LEU A 316 -13.08 23.44 -8.21
C LEU A 316 -14.35 24.25 -8.45
N VAL A 317 -15.49 23.59 -8.31
CA VAL A 317 -16.83 24.14 -8.54
C VAL A 317 -17.52 24.34 -7.20
N PHE A 318 -17.87 25.59 -6.89
CA PHE A 318 -18.61 25.97 -5.70
C PHE A 318 -20.05 26.28 -6.12
N SER A 319 -20.88 25.25 -6.18
CA SER A 319 -22.23 25.34 -6.73
C SER A 319 -23.16 26.29 -5.94
N GLU A 320 -22.93 26.45 -4.64
CA GLU A 320 -23.67 27.37 -3.77
C GLU A 320 -23.48 28.84 -4.18
N THR A 321 -22.27 29.21 -4.61
CA THR A 321 -21.95 30.58 -5.07
C THR A 321 -21.98 30.70 -6.59
N GLY A 322 -22.02 29.59 -7.32
CA GLY A 322 -21.93 29.54 -8.77
C GLY A 322 -20.52 29.86 -9.30
N GLU A 323 -19.49 29.71 -8.47
CA GLU A 323 -18.11 30.07 -8.79
C GLU A 323 -17.28 28.85 -9.21
N VAL A 324 -16.26 29.11 -10.02
CA VAL A 324 -15.21 28.15 -10.37
C VAL A 324 -13.87 28.76 -10.00
N ILE A 325 -13.14 28.10 -9.10
CA ILE A 325 -11.90 28.63 -8.53
C ILE A 325 -10.75 27.68 -8.90
N SER A 326 -9.69 28.25 -9.48
CA SER A 326 -8.45 27.51 -9.72
C SER A 326 -7.56 27.55 -8.48
N GLY A 327 -7.13 26.39 -8.01
CA GLY A 327 -6.18 26.18 -6.93
C GLY A 327 -5.10 25.16 -7.32
N GLY A 328 -4.58 24.43 -6.33
CA GLY A 328 -3.46 23.49 -6.48
C GLY A 328 -3.62 22.16 -5.76
N ASN A 329 -4.86 21.74 -5.44
CA ASN A 329 -5.12 20.49 -4.72
C ASN A 329 -4.64 19.22 -5.45
N PHE A 330 -4.29 19.35 -6.73
CA PHE A 330 -3.72 18.28 -7.53
C PHE A 330 -2.24 17.96 -7.17
N HIS A 331 -1.57 18.78 -6.35
CA HIS A 331 -0.15 18.62 -6.04
C HIS A 331 0.04 17.62 -4.90
N ALA A 332 0.60 16.45 -5.21
CA ALA A 332 0.61 15.29 -4.32
C ALA A 332 1.75 15.29 -3.27
N GLU A 333 2.19 16.46 -2.80
CA GLU A 333 3.32 16.57 -1.85
C GLU A 333 3.08 15.78 -0.53
N PRO A 334 1.88 15.86 0.09
CA PRO A 334 1.59 15.08 1.29
C PRO A 334 1.72 13.57 1.05
N VAL A 335 1.28 13.11 -0.14
CA VAL A 335 1.38 11.70 -0.54
C VAL A 335 2.84 11.28 -0.75
N ALA A 336 3.66 12.15 -1.33
CA ALA A 336 5.09 11.89 -1.51
C ALA A 336 5.80 11.69 -0.16
N PHE A 337 5.53 12.56 0.82
CA PHE A 337 6.07 12.40 2.18
C PHE A 337 5.57 11.11 2.85
N ALA A 338 4.27 10.80 2.76
CA ALA A 338 3.72 9.57 3.31
C ALA A 338 4.37 8.32 2.67
N ALA A 339 4.59 8.33 1.36
CA ALA A 339 5.29 7.25 0.68
C ALA A 339 6.74 7.09 1.17
N ASP A 340 7.47 8.20 1.33
CA ASP A 340 8.85 8.16 1.83
C ASP A 340 8.94 7.68 3.30
N MET A 341 7.94 8.02 4.13
CA MET A 341 7.78 7.46 5.49
C MET A 341 7.60 5.93 5.46
N ILE A 342 6.70 5.41 4.62
CA ILE A 342 6.44 3.96 4.51
C ILE A 342 7.70 3.22 4.05
N ALA A 343 8.47 3.80 3.13
CA ALA A 343 9.71 3.21 2.68
C ALA A 343 10.76 3.05 3.78
N MET A 344 10.93 4.07 4.62
CA MET A 344 11.83 4.01 5.77
C MET A 344 11.38 2.92 6.76
N ALA A 345 10.06 2.83 7.01
CA ALA A 345 9.47 1.78 7.83
C ALA A 345 9.79 0.37 7.29
N LEU A 346 9.58 0.14 5.99
CA LEU A 346 9.89 -1.14 5.34
C LEU A 346 11.38 -1.51 5.45
N CYS A 347 12.29 -0.53 5.32
CA CYS A 347 13.72 -0.75 5.51
C CYS A 347 14.04 -1.25 6.92
N GLU A 348 13.49 -0.62 7.95
CA GLU A 348 13.79 -0.99 9.34
C GLU A 348 13.16 -2.33 9.75
N ILE A 349 11.96 -2.66 9.24
CA ILE A 349 11.36 -4.00 9.44
C ILE A 349 12.30 -5.08 8.89
N GLY A 350 12.71 -4.95 7.62
CA GLY A 350 13.60 -5.91 6.97
C GLY A 350 14.98 -5.99 7.63
N SER A 351 15.56 -4.83 7.96
CA SER A 351 16.87 -4.72 8.63
C SER A 351 16.88 -5.45 9.97
N LEU A 352 15.87 -5.24 10.80
CA LEU A 352 15.80 -5.87 12.12
C LEU A 352 15.60 -7.39 12.04
N ALA A 353 14.70 -7.84 11.14
CA ALA A 353 14.46 -9.26 10.90
C ALA A 353 15.71 -9.98 10.37
N GLU A 354 16.41 -9.39 9.42
CA GLU A 354 17.65 -9.97 8.88
C GLU A 354 18.74 -10.10 9.94
N ARG A 355 18.86 -9.13 10.87
CA ARG A 355 19.77 -9.26 12.02
C ARG A 355 19.37 -10.37 13.00
N ARG A 356 18.08 -10.70 13.11
CA ARG A 356 17.63 -11.87 13.90
C ARG A 356 17.92 -13.18 13.17
N ILE A 357 17.76 -13.24 11.84
CA ILE A 357 18.20 -14.40 11.03
C ILE A 357 19.70 -14.64 11.22
N ALA A 358 20.52 -13.60 11.08
CA ALA A 358 21.97 -13.68 11.24
C ALA A 358 22.39 -14.16 12.63
N MET A 359 21.65 -13.75 13.67
CA MET A 359 21.87 -14.19 15.04
C MET A 359 21.51 -15.68 15.23
N LEU A 360 20.38 -16.14 14.69
CA LEU A 360 19.93 -17.53 14.85
C LEU A 360 20.91 -18.54 14.22
N VAL A 361 21.44 -18.23 13.04
CA VAL A 361 22.35 -19.12 12.30
C VAL A 361 23.78 -19.16 12.87
N ASP A 362 24.13 -18.21 13.74
CA ASP A 362 25.44 -18.13 14.39
C ASP A 362 25.43 -18.93 15.71
N PRO A 363 26.16 -20.06 15.81
CA PRO A 363 26.17 -20.89 17.01
C PRO A 363 26.72 -20.16 18.24
N ALA A 364 27.59 -19.15 18.06
CA ALA A 364 28.14 -18.38 19.17
C ALA A 364 27.10 -17.44 19.80
N LEU A 365 26.09 -17.04 19.04
CA LEU A 365 25.03 -16.14 19.50
C LEU A 365 23.76 -16.89 19.88
N SER A 366 23.36 -17.90 19.11
CA SER A 366 22.10 -18.64 19.34
C SER A 366 22.25 -19.84 20.26
N GLY A 367 23.46 -20.40 20.40
CA GLY A 367 23.68 -21.67 21.08
C GLY A 367 23.08 -22.89 20.35
N LEU A 368 22.66 -22.72 19.10
CA LEU A 368 22.10 -23.75 18.23
C LEU A 368 23.17 -24.30 17.27
N PRO A 369 22.92 -25.43 16.58
CA PRO A 369 23.80 -25.90 15.52
C PRO A 369 24.03 -24.81 14.46
N ALA A 370 25.28 -24.70 13.98
CA ALA A 370 25.64 -23.73 12.96
C ALA A 370 24.74 -23.84 11.74
N PHE A 371 24.20 -22.70 11.28
CA PHE A 371 23.25 -22.63 10.16
C PHE A 371 22.00 -23.50 10.30
N LEU A 372 21.63 -23.86 11.53
CA LEU A 372 20.39 -24.56 11.88
C LEU A 372 20.22 -25.92 11.17
N THR A 373 21.34 -26.60 10.89
CA THR A 373 21.36 -27.97 10.37
C THR A 373 21.83 -28.97 11.43
N PRO A 374 21.25 -30.19 11.51
CA PRO A 374 21.69 -31.20 12.45
C PRO A 374 23.08 -31.79 12.13
N LYS A 375 23.60 -31.62 10.89
CA LYS A 375 24.90 -32.17 10.45
C LYS A 375 25.75 -31.09 9.75
N PRO A 376 26.25 -30.08 10.50
CA PRO A 376 27.03 -28.99 9.92
C PRO A 376 28.31 -29.51 9.25
N GLY A 377 28.69 -28.90 8.12
CA GLY A 377 29.87 -29.26 7.33
C GLY A 377 29.56 -30.20 6.17
N LEU A 378 28.63 -31.14 6.35
CA LEU A 378 28.04 -31.90 5.24
C LEU A 378 26.87 -31.14 4.62
N ASN A 379 26.04 -30.54 5.48
CA ASN A 379 24.91 -29.70 5.11
C ASN A 379 25.25 -28.22 5.39
N SER A 380 24.72 -27.34 4.54
CA SER A 380 24.85 -25.89 4.64
C SER A 380 23.63 -25.22 5.28
N GLY A 381 22.49 -25.93 5.37
CA GLY A 381 21.29 -25.47 6.08
C GLY A 381 20.82 -24.09 5.62
N PHE A 382 20.76 -23.16 6.58
CA PHE A 382 20.27 -21.79 6.37
C PHE A 382 21.33 -20.78 5.93
N MET A 383 22.53 -21.23 5.57
CA MET A 383 23.62 -20.34 5.12
C MET A 383 23.22 -19.46 3.94
N ILE A 384 22.71 -20.04 2.86
CA ILE A 384 22.33 -19.27 1.65
C ILE A 384 21.00 -18.51 1.82
N PRO A 385 19.97 -19.06 2.49
CA PRO A 385 18.79 -18.27 2.87
C PRO A 385 19.15 -16.96 3.61
N GLN A 386 20.12 -16.97 4.54
CA GLN A 386 20.62 -15.75 5.18
C GLN A 386 21.21 -14.76 4.16
N VAL A 387 22.02 -15.23 3.20
CA VAL A 387 22.59 -14.38 2.14
C VAL A 387 21.49 -13.74 1.29
N THR A 388 20.44 -14.50 0.95
CA THR A 388 19.28 -13.96 0.24
C THR A 388 18.60 -12.86 1.04
N ALA A 389 18.36 -13.05 2.35
CA ALA A 389 17.78 -12.02 3.20
C ALA A 389 18.63 -10.75 3.22
N ALA A 390 19.95 -10.88 3.36
CA ALA A 390 20.89 -9.75 3.34
C ALA A 390 20.86 -8.97 2.01
N ALA A 391 20.77 -9.67 0.88
CA ALA A 391 20.67 -9.05 -0.45
C ALA A 391 19.39 -8.20 -0.59
N LEU A 392 18.25 -8.74 -0.16
CA LEU A 392 16.94 -8.06 -0.24
C LEU A 392 16.87 -6.83 0.66
N VAL A 393 17.43 -6.90 1.88
CA VAL A 393 17.56 -5.74 2.76
C VAL A 393 18.44 -4.66 2.13
N SER A 394 19.56 -5.05 1.51
CA SER A 394 20.45 -4.12 0.82
C SER A 394 19.77 -3.41 -0.36
N GLU A 395 18.98 -4.14 -1.15
CA GLU A 395 18.21 -3.56 -2.25
C GLU A 395 17.21 -2.52 -1.75
N ASN A 396 16.50 -2.80 -0.66
CA ASN A 396 15.54 -1.84 -0.09
C ASN A 396 16.22 -0.54 0.37
N LYS A 397 17.46 -0.59 0.87
CA LYS A 397 18.21 0.62 1.26
C LYS A 397 18.43 1.57 0.09
N GLN A 398 18.74 1.05 -1.09
CA GLN A 398 18.88 1.88 -2.30
C GLN A 398 17.54 2.47 -2.72
N ARG A 399 16.48 1.66 -2.64
CA ARG A 399 15.12 2.10 -2.95
C ARG A 399 14.62 3.15 -1.96
N ALA A 400 15.14 3.23 -0.74
CA ALA A 400 14.68 4.13 0.33
C ALA A 400 15.04 5.61 0.15
N TYR A 401 15.84 5.97 -0.86
CA TYR A 401 16.12 7.38 -1.16
C TYR A 401 14.79 8.15 -1.35
N PRO A 402 14.60 9.30 -0.66
CA PRO A 402 13.34 10.03 -0.71
C PRO A 402 13.09 10.56 -2.12
N ALA A 403 11.90 10.27 -2.65
CA ALA A 403 11.49 10.80 -3.95
C ALA A 403 10.96 12.23 -3.82
N SER A 404 10.41 12.59 -2.66
CA SER A 404 9.76 13.89 -2.43
C SER A 404 10.71 15.08 -2.43
N VAL A 405 12.04 14.84 -2.36
CA VAL A 405 13.05 15.91 -2.38
C VAL A 405 13.56 16.22 -3.78
N ASP A 406 13.05 15.53 -4.81
CA ASP A 406 13.37 15.76 -6.21
C ASP A 406 12.20 16.43 -6.93
N SER A 407 12.53 17.32 -7.88
CA SER A 407 11.55 18.05 -8.68
C SER A 407 12.19 18.52 -9.98
N ILE A 408 11.52 18.27 -11.10
CA ILE A 408 11.97 18.67 -12.43
C ILE A 408 10.88 19.54 -13.07
N PRO A 409 11.15 20.81 -13.41
CA PRO A 409 10.19 21.68 -14.08
C PRO A 409 9.71 21.10 -15.42
N THR A 410 8.41 21.11 -15.65
CA THR A 410 7.76 20.64 -16.89
C THR A 410 6.90 21.73 -17.53
N SER A 411 6.30 21.42 -18.68
CA SER A 411 5.36 22.33 -19.37
C SER A 411 5.93 23.74 -19.62
N ALA A 412 7.22 23.83 -19.98
CA ALA A 412 7.96 25.09 -20.18
C ALA A 412 7.93 26.02 -18.93
N ASN A 413 8.17 25.44 -17.75
CA ASN A 413 8.17 26.09 -16.43
C ASN A 413 6.80 26.58 -15.95
N GLN A 414 5.71 26.14 -16.57
CA GLN A 414 4.37 26.37 -16.01
C GLN A 414 4.11 25.44 -14.81
N GLU A 415 4.70 24.25 -14.84
CA GLU A 415 4.72 23.27 -13.74
C GLU A 415 6.16 23.23 -13.22
N ASP A 416 6.53 24.26 -12.46
CA ASP A 416 7.91 24.51 -12.00
C ASP A 416 8.30 23.77 -10.71
N HIS A 417 7.31 23.22 -10.00
CA HIS A 417 7.50 22.35 -8.85
C HIS A 417 6.54 21.16 -8.89
N VAL A 418 7.04 19.97 -8.58
CA VAL A 418 6.31 18.70 -8.62
C VAL A 418 6.71 17.82 -7.43
N SER A 419 5.86 16.88 -7.03
CA SER A 419 6.06 16.08 -5.82
C SER A 419 6.79 14.75 -6.02
N MET A 420 6.84 14.24 -7.25
CA MET A 420 7.30 12.89 -7.58
C MET A 420 6.56 11.76 -6.82
N ALA A 421 5.36 12.04 -6.30
CA ALA A 421 4.61 11.11 -5.45
C ALA A 421 4.37 9.74 -6.09
N THR A 422 3.99 9.68 -7.38
CA THR A 422 3.76 8.39 -8.07
C THR A 422 5.03 7.55 -8.12
N HIS A 423 6.18 8.16 -8.40
CA HIS A 423 7.47 7.48 -8.41
C HIS A 423 7.81 6.95 -7.00
N GLY A 424 7.68 7.82 -5.99
CA GLY A 424 7.91 7.50 -4.58
C GLY A 424 6.97 6.42 -4.02
N ALA A 425 5.72 6.37 -4.47
CA ALA A 425 4.74 5.39 -4.02
C ALA A 425 4.90 4.04 -4.73
N ARG A 426 5.24 4.03 -6.03
CA ARG A 426 5.35 2.79 -6.83
C ARG A 426 6.42 1.83 -6.32
N ARG A 427 7.49 2.33 -5.70
CA ARG A 427 8.58 1.51 -5.14
C ARG A 427 8.15 0.71 -3.89
N LEU A 428 7.07 1.09 -3.22
CA LEU A 428 6.67 0.50 -1.93
C LEU A 428 6.25 -0.96 -2.05
N MET A 429 5.47 -1.33 -3.08
CA MET A 429 5.05 -2.72 -3.25
C MET A 429 6.22 -3.70 -3.48
N PRO A 430 7.19 -3.42 -4.39
CA PRO A 430 8.43 -4.20 -4.47
C PRO A 430 9.21 -4.23 -3.15
N MET A 431 9.30 -3.11 -2.43
CA MET A 431 9.99 -3.08 -1.12
C MET A 431 9.30 -3.97 -0.09
N ALA A 432 7.97 -3.94 -0.01
CA ALA A 432 7.18 -4.80 0.87
C ALA A 432 7.33 -6.28 0.48
N ALA A 433 7.36 -6.61 -0.81
CA ALA A 433 7.64 -7.97 -1.28
C ALA A 433 9.04 -8.46 -0.86
N ASN A 434 10.06 -7.59 -0.94
CA ASN A 434 11.40 -7.90 -0.43
C ASN A 434 11.38 -8.17 1.09
N VAL A 435 10.67 -7.35 1.87
CA VAL A 435 10.51 -7.57 3.31
C VAL A 435 9.76 -8.87 3.59
N ALA A 436 8.69 -9.17 2.86
CA ALA A 436 7.93 -10.41 3.03
C ALA A 436 8.79 -11.67 2.79
N ASN A 437 9.72 -11.61 1.83
CA ASN A 437 10.72 -12.67 1.63
C ASN A 437 11.68 -12.79 2.83
N VAL A 438 12.18 -11.68 3.35
CA VAL A 438 13.02 -11.67 4.57
C VAL A 438 12.27 -12.27 5.77
N ILE A 439 11.02 -11.86 6.01
CA ILE A 439 10.18 -12.41 7.09
C ILE A 439 9.86 -13.89 6.86
N GLY A 440 9.65 -14.32 5.62
CA GLY A 440 9.48 -15.74 5.28
C GLY A 440 10.72 -16.58 5.61
N ILE A 441 11.93 -16.07 5.32
CA ILE A 441 13.18 -16.73 5.69
C ILE A 441 13.34 -16.76 7.22
N GLU A 442 13.01 -15.67 7.91
CA GLU A 442 13.01 -15.62 9.37
C GLU A 442 12.04 -16.64 9.98
N LEU A 443 10.83 -16.77 9.43
CA LEU A 443 9.86 -17.76 9.86
C LEU A 443 10.44 -19.17 9.76
N LEU A 444 11.06 -19.52 8.64
CA LEU A 444 11.69 -20.84 8.46
C LEU A 444 12.81 -21.06 9.48
N ALA A 445 13.71 -20.10 9.64
CA ALA A 445 14.85 -20.19 10.55
C ALA A 445 14.40 -20.27 12.01
N ALA A 446 13.45 -19.44 12.44
CA ALA A 446 12.96 -19.42 13.82
C ALA A 446 12.19 -20.70 14.17
N VAL A 447 11.34 -21.22 13.28
CA VAL A 447 10.64 -22.49 13.54
C VAL A 447 11.60 -23.68 13.56
N GLN A 448 12.58 -23.71 12.63
CA GLN A 448 13.65 -24.72 12.67
C GLN A 448 14.43 -24.65 14.00
N SER A 449 14.71 -23.44 14.47
CA SER A 449 15.42 -23.20 15.73
C SER A 449 14.62 -23.71 16.94
N CYS A 450 13.29 -23.48 16.97
CA CYS A 450 12.42 -24.03 18.01
C CYS A 450 12.40 -25.57 18.02
N ASP A 451 12.54 -26.23 16.87
CA ASP A 451 12.52 -27.71 16.79
C ASP A 451 13.70 -28.35 17.52
N PHE A 452 14.86 -27.69 17.56
CA PHE A 452 16.05 -28.18 18.30
C PHE A 452 15.85 -28.23 19.82
N HIS A 453 14.79 -27.59 20.34
CA HIS A 453 14.48 -27.60 21.77
C HIS A 453 13.51 -28.71 22.17
N ALA A 454 13.10 -29.58 21.25
CA ALA A 454 12.20 -30.70 21.54
C ALA A 454 12.72 -31.55 22.72
N PRO A 455 11.85 -31.98 23.65
CA PRO A 455 10.38 -31.90 23.62
C PRO A 455 9.77 -30.60 24.18
N MET A 456 10.57 -29.55 24.45
CA MET A 456 10.02 -28.28 24.94
C MET A 456 9.13 -27.61 23.89
N GLN A 457 8.06 -26.97 24.36
CA GLN A 457 7.10 -26.25 23.52
C GLN A 457 7.17 -24.74 23.78
N SER A 458 6.82 -23.96 22.75
CA SER A 458 6.64 -22.52 22.83
C SER A 458 5.30 -22.16 23.50
N SER A 459 4.89 -20.90 23.42
CA SER A 459 3.55 -20.48 23.82
C SER A 459 2.50 -21.00 22.83
N GLU A 460 1.24 -21.07 23.27
CA GLU A 460 0.14 -21.53 22.41
C GLU A 460 0.04 -20.75 21.08
N ARG A 461 0.19 -19.42 21.14
CA ARG A 461 0.12 -18.53 19.97
C ARG A 461 1.24 -18.84 18.97
N LEU A 462 2.46 -19.02 19.46
CA LEU A 462 3.61 -19.33 18.61
C LEU A 462 3.55 -20.77 18.09
N GLU A 463 3.05 -21.72 18.87
CA GLU A 463 2.81 -23.10 18.39
C GLU A 463 1.80 -23.15 17.23
N ARG A 464 0.75 -22.30 17.23
CA ARG A 464 -0.15 -22.20 16.08
C ARG A 464 0.57 -21.72 14.82
N ALA A 465 1.45 -20.72 14.93
CA ALA A 465 2.28 -20.26 13.82
C ALA A 465 3.26 -21.34 13.34
N ARG A 466 3.92 -22.07 14.26
CA ARG A 466 4.80 -23.20 13.94
C ARG A 466 4.06 -24.31 13.21
N ALA A 467 2.89 -24.71 13.71
CA ALA A 467 2.05 -25.75 13.12
C ALA A 467 1.58 -25.36 11.71
N LEU A 468 1.17 -24.10 11.52
CA LEU A 468 0.79 -23.58 10.20
C LEU A 468 1.93 -23.70 9.18
N LEU A 469 3.16 -23.35 9.57
CA LEU A 469 4.33 -23.52 8.70
C LEU A 469 4.62 -25.01 8.45
N ARG A 470 4.66 -25.84 9.51
CA ARG A 470 5.00 -27.27 9.43
C ARG A 470 4.01 -28.08 8.59
N ALA A 471 2.76 -27.63 8.46
CA ALA A 471 1.79 -28.19 7.53
C ALA A 471 2.15 -27.99 6.04
N LYS A 472 3.06 -27.05 5.73
CA LYS A 472 3.50 -26.71 4.36
C LYS A 472 4.98 -26.95 4.10
N VAL A 473 5.80 -26.92 5.14
CA VAL A 473 7.27 -27.02 5.08
C VAL A 473 7.77 -27.93 6.20
N ALA A 474 8.33 -29.08 5.82
CA ALA A 474 8.89 -30.04 6.76
C ALA A 474 10.12 -29.50 7.51
N HIS A 475 10.46 -30.11 8.64
CA HIS A 475 11.75 -29.90 9.33
C HIS A 475 12.91 -30.11 8.34
N LEU A 476 14.01 -29.37 8.52
CA LEU A 476 15.21 -29.52 7.68
C LEU A 476 16.20 -30.50 8.31
N ASP A 477 16.11 -31.78 7.92
CA ASP A 477 17.05 -32.83 8.36
C ASP A 477 18.36 -32.80 7.58
N ASP A 478 18.28 -32.83 6.25
CA ASP A 478 19.40 -32.74 5.32
C ASP A 478 19.12 -31.65 4.28
N ASP A 479 20.16 -31.14 3.62
CA ASP A 479 20.02 -30.08 2.62
C ASP A 479 19.04 -30.50 1.51
N ARG A 480 18.19 -29.55 1.12
CA ARG A 480 17.25 -29.69 0.01
C ARG A 480 17.12 -28.38 -0.75
N HIS A 481 16.40 -28.43 -1.86
CA HIS A 481 16.06 -27.22 -2.60
C HIS A 481 15.19 -26.30 -1.74
N MET A 482 15.79 -25.21 -1.23
CA MET A 482 15.17 -24.30 -0.26
C MET A 482 14.15 -23.33 -0.87
N ALA A 483 14.26 -23.00 -2.17
CA ALA A 483 13.44 -21.96 -2.79
C ALA A 483 11.91 -22.23 -2.67
N PRO A 484 11.41 -23.46 -2.90
CA PRO A 484 9.99 -23.76 -2.70
C PRO A 484 9.52 -23.59 -1.24
N ASP A 485 10.40 -23.84 -0.27
CA ASP A 485 10.06 -23.66 1.15
C ASP A 485 10.00 -22.17 1.50
N MET A 486 10.92 -21.37 0.96
CA MET A 486 10.93 -19.92 1.08
C MET A 486 9.66 -19.31 0.47
N GLU A 487 9.28 -19.70 -0.75
CA GLU A 487 8.04 -19.25 -1.39
C GLU A 487 6.80 -19.57 -0.54
N ARG A 488 6.72 -20.80 0.00
CA ARG A 488 5.60 -21.19 0.89
C ARG A 488 5.56 -20.35 2.15
N ALA A 489 6.70 -20.12 2.81
CA ALA A 489 6.77 -19.27 4.00
C ALA A 489 6.39 -17.81 3.69
N THR A 490 6.90 -17.25 2.61
CA THR A 490 6.55 -15.89 2.16
C THR A 490 5.07 -15.76 1.82
N SER A 491 4.45 -16.79 1.25
CA SER A 491 3.01 -16.78 0.98
C SER A 491 2.16 -16.63 2.25
N LEU A 492 2.61 -17.16 3.39
CA LEU A 492 1.94 -17.00 4.69
C LEU A 492 2.03 -15.57 5.22
N VAL A 493 3.11 -14.87 4.88
CA VAL A 493 3.32 -13.44 5.23
C VAL A 493 2.43 -12.57 4.35
N VAL A 494 2.53 -12.71 3.02
CA VAL A 494 1.79 -11.87 2.05
C VAL A 494 0.28 -12.02 2.20
N SER A 495 -0.20 -13.21 2.54
CA SER A 495 -1.64 -13.46 2.74
C SER A 495 -2.20 -12.94 4.06
N GLY A 496 -1.35 -12.57 5.03
CA GLY A 496 -1.76 -12.24 6.40
C GLY A 496 -2.07 -13.46 7.28
N THR A 497 -2.11 -14.67 6.72
CA THR A 497 -2.52 -15.89 7.46
C THR A 497 -1.60 -16.21 8.64
N LEU A 498 -0.32 -15.85 8.58
CA LEU A 498 0.60 -16.03 9.71
C LEU A 498 0.16 -15.20 10.94
N ALA A 499 -0.17 -13.93 10.73
CA ALA A 499 -0.61 -13.02 11.78
C ALA A 499 -1.94 -13.49 12.38
N ASP A 500 -2.90 -13.86 11.52
CA ASP A 500 -4.20 -14.40 11.95
C ASP A 500 -4.05 -15.65 12.83
N ALA A 501 -3.16 -16.58 12.45
CA ALA A 501 -2.95 -17.82 13.19
C ALA A 501 -2.30 -17.62 14.57
N ALA A 502 -1.36 -16.68 14.71
CA ALA A 502 -0.79 -16.29 15.99
C ALA A 502 -1.81 -15.54 16.87
N GLY A 503 -2.83 -14.95 16.23
CA GLY A 503 -3.98 -14.28 16.80
C GLY A 503 -3.86 -12.77 16.64
N GLY A 504 -4.56 -12.26 15.62
CA GLY A 504 -4.56 -10.83 15.28
C GLY A 504 -5.12 -9.92 16.38
N ASP A 505 -5.81 -10.48 17.38
CA ASP A 505 -6.35 -9.76 18.53
C ASP A 505 -5.28 -9.08 19.40
N VAL A 506 -4.03 -9.56 19.34
CA VAL A 506 -2.90 -9.02 20.11
C VAL A 506 -1.89 -8.26 19.25
N LEU A 507 -2.17 -8.06 17.96
CA LEU A 507 -1.29 -7.36 17.04
C LEU A 507 -1.86 -5.97 16.72
N PRO A 508 -1.05 -4.90 16.77
CA PRO A 508 -1.54 -3.57 16.47
C PRO A 508 -1.86 -3.45 14.98
N SER A 509 -2.90 -2.67 14.71
CA SER A 509 -3.42 -2.36 13.38
C SER A 509 -3.18 -0.88 13.11
N VAL A 510 -2.71 -0.54 11.92
CA VAL A 510 -2.61 0.84 11.45
C VAL A 510 -3.97 1.29 10.92
N MET A 511 -4.71 0.38 10.30
CA MET A 511 -5.99 0.66 9.63
C MET A 511 -7.17 0.90 10.57
N ASP A 512 -7.22 0.25 11.75
CA ASP A 512 -8.38 0.34 12.66
C ASP A 512 -8.45 1.63 13.47
N GLU A 513 -7.38 2.43 13.45
CA GLU A 513 -7.23 3.60 14.32
C GLU A 513 -7.53 4.94 13.63
N VAL A 514 -7.49 4.96 12.29
CA VAL A 514 -7.77 6.15 11.51
C VAL A 514 -9.26 6.14 11.16
N ARG A 515 -10.05 6.88 11.96
CA ARG A 515 -11.44 7.20 11.59
C ARG A 515 -11.44 8.32 10.55
N ALA A 516 -12.34 8.19 9.57
CA ALA A 516 -12.52 9.16 8.50
C ALA A 516 -12.92 10.54 9.01
#